data_AF-A0A496V1Z0-F1
#
_entry.id   AF-A0A496V1Z0-F1
#
_cell.length_a   1.000
_cell.length_b   1.000
_cell.length_c   1.000
_cell.angle_alpha   90.00
_cell.angle_beta   90.00
_cell.angle_gamma   90.00
#
_symmetry.space_group_name_H-M   'P 1'
#
loop_
_entity.id
_entity.type
_entity.pdbx_description
1 polymer ?
#
loop_
_entity_poly.entity_id
_entity_poly.type
_entity_poly.pdbx_seq_one_letter_code
_entity_poly.pdbx_strand_id
1 'polypeptide(L)'
;MSYEYILGFFYLLLLLFSIIAIITLALSKLIVNFPGLFLKLLEEGLFRIIFTSIAFLIVKMLRLITLQYFFSFLFKQLEERGFSKVKPITYGLAVVVLFCIFFLVISPGKLFAEEIALMVLFLLLLIDKISAIKRTKSFLSEAKLFEKAARKAYEQGQLYDTLSHYGKALDIYKMPLIAQNTRWDVDRAKLLEKMAIVLYKDEQLDKALTRLHQALDIYKKQHLAKEEHTLKKNHVRVLRESATILRELGQRNEALKRYELISQLTGTPAIPKGFFAW
;
A
#
# COMPACT_ATOMS: atom_id res chain seq x y z
N MET A 1 -10.16 0.60 10.96
CA MET A 1 -11.64 0.57 10.83
C MET A 1 -12.13 1.98 11.06
N SER A 2 -12.83 2.61 10.11
CA SER A 2 -13.37 3.95 10.34
C SER A 2 -14.59 3.88 11.26
N TYR A 3 -14.79 4.93 12.06
CA TYR A 3 -15.91 5.09 12.99
C TYR A 3 -17.28 4.91 12.32
N GLU A 4 -17.39 5.25 11.03
CA GLU A 4 -18.60 5.10 10.22
C GLU A 4 -19.04 3.64 10.06
N TYR A 5 -18.10 2.68 9.96
CA TYR A 5 -18.47 1.26 9.87
C TYR A 5 -19.03 0.73 11.19
N ILE A 6 -18.51 1.20 12.32
CA ILE A 6 -18.98 0.81 13.65
C ILE A 6 -20.39 1.38 13.88
N LEU A 7 -20.60 2.64 13.50
CA LEU A 7 -21.91 3.29 13.60
C LEU A 7 -22.95 2.61 12.71
N GLY A 8 -22.59 2.27 11.46
CA GLY A 8 -23.46 1.55 10.55
C GLY A 8 -23.85 0.16 11.06
N PHE A 9 -22.89 -0.58 11.64
CA PHE A 9 -23.16 -1.87 12.27
C PHE A 9 -24.10 -1.74 13.49
N PHE A 10 -23.90 -0.71 14.30
CA PHE A 10 -24.73 -0.45 15.47
C PHE A 10 -26.19 -0.12 15.10
N TYR A 11 -26.41 0.72 14.07
CA TYR A 11 -27.76 1.01 13.57
C TYR A 11 -28.47 -0.24 13.05
N LEU A 12 -27.74 -1.12 12.36
CA LEU A 12 -28.31 -2.36 11.82
C LEU A 12 -28.69 -3.33 12.95
N LEU A 13 -27.90 -3.39 14.02
CA LEU A 13 -28.20 -4.16 15.23
C LEU A 13 -29.45 -3.62 15.95
N LEU A 14 -29.57 -2.30 16.06
CA LEU A 14 -30.68 -1.63 16.76
C LEU A 14 -31.99 -1.78 15.99
N LEU A 15 -31.93 -1.70 14.66
CA LEU A 15 -33.07 -1.96 13.77
C LEU A 15 -33.53 -3.42 13.89
N LEU A 16 -32.61 -4.38 13.89
CA LEU A 16 -32.90 -5.79 14.10
C LEU A 16 -33.58 -6.03 15.46
N PHE A 17 -33.08 -5.41 16.52
CA PHE A 17 -33.67 -5.50 17.86
C PHE A 17 -35.09 -4.92 17.90
N SER A 18 -35.33 -3.79 17.23
CA SER A 18 -36.67 -3.19 17.15
C SER A 18 -37.68 -4.09 16.42
N ILE A 19 -37.26 -4.74 15.33
CA ILE A 19 -38.09 -5.67 14.58
C ILE A 19 -38.44 -6.88 15.44
N ILE A 20 -37.46 -7.44 16.15
CA ILE A 20 -37.68 -8.56 17.08
C ILE A 20 -38.67 -8.14 18.18
N ALA A 21 -38.51 -6.95 18.77
CA ALA A 21 -39.41 -6.45 19.81
C ALA A 21 -40.86 -6.27 19.29
N ILE A 22 -41.03 -5.72 18.09
CA ILE A 22 -42.34 -5.54 17.46
C ILE A 22 -43.00 -6.89 17.16
N ILE A 23 -42.25 -7.84 16.60
CA ILE A 23 -42.72 -9.20 16.32
C ILE A 23 -43.14 -9.90 17.62
N THR A 24 -42.34 -9.75 18.70
CA THR A 24 -42.63 -10.35 20.01
C THR A 24 -43.90 -9.76 20.64
N LEU A 25 -44.10 -8.44 20.52
CA LEU A 25 -45.31 -7.74 20.98
C LEU A 25 -46.56 -8.12 20.15
N ALA A 26 -46.40 -8.30 18.84
CA ALA A 26 -47.48 -8.76 17.98
C ALA A 26 -47.88 -10.20 18.31
N LEU A 27 -46.90 -11.09 18.51
CA LEU A 27 -47.10 -12.48 18.94
C LEU A 27 -47.76 -12.56 20.31
N SER A 28 -47.34 -11.76 21.29
CA SER A 28 -47.96 -11.77 22.63
C SER A 28 -49.42 -11.29 22.59
N LYS A 29 -49.74 -10.26 21.79
CA LYS A 29 -51.13 -9.85 21.56
C LYS A 29 -51.95 -10.92 20.84
N LEU A 30 -51.36 -11.64 19.89
CA LEU A 30 -52.02 -12.73 19.16
C LEU A 30 -52.36 -13.91 20.11
N ILE A 31 -51.44 -14.26 21.02
CA ILE A 31 -51.62 -15.31 22.03
C ILE A 31 -52.77 -14.97 22.98
N VAL A 32 -52.82 -13.74 23.47
CA VAL A 32 -53.82 -13.30 24.47
C VAL A 32 -55.21 -13.17 23.84
N ASN A 33 -55.30 -12.57 22.65
CA ASN A 33 -56.61 -12.25 22.04
C ASN A 33 -57.20 -13.43 21.23
N PHE A 34 -56.37 -14.32 20.68
CA PHE A 34 -56.82 -15.40 19.79
C PHE A 34 -56.08 -16.72 20.07
N PRO A 35 -56.22 -17.30 21.28
CA PRO A 35 -55.43 -18.47 21.70
C PRO A 35 -55.67 -19.72 20.82
N GLY A 36 -56.90 -19.93 20.32
CA GLY A 36 -57.20 -21.05 19.42
C GLY A 36 -56.59 -20.91 18.02
N LEU A 37 -56.47 -19.67 17.52
CA LEU A 37 -55.85 -19.37 16.22
C LEU A 37 -54.33 -19.47 16.32
N PHE A 38 -53.75 -19.01 17.45
CA PHE A 38 -52.34 -19.21 17.79
C PHE A 38 -51.98 -20.70 17.88
N LEU A 39 -52.77 -21.52 18.58
CA LEU A 39 -52.54 -22.96 18.68
C LEU A 39 -52.64 -23.66 17.31
N LYS A 40 -53.61 -23.28 16.47
CA LYS A 40 -53.71 -23.77 15.09
C LYS A 40 -52.49 -23.40 14.24
N LEU A 41 -52.02 -22.15 14.31
CA LEU A 41 -50.79 -21.71 13.62
C LEU A 41 -49.55 -22.45 14.15
N LEU A 42 -49.53 -22.82 15.42
CA LEU A 42 -48.46 -23.57 16.05
C LEU A 42 -48.47 -25.05 15.64
N GLU A 43 -49.65 -25.64 15.49
CA GLU A 43 -49.91 -27.00 14.98
C GLU A 43 -49.66 -27.13 13.47
N GLU A 44 -50.00 -26.12 12.67
CA GLU A 44 -49.84 -26.10 11.21
C GLU A 44 -48.37 -25.94 10.75
N GLY A 45 -47.41 -26.01 11.67
CA GLY A 45 -45.98 -26.07 11.34
C GLY A 45 -45.34 -24.73 10.99
N LEU A 46 -46.05 -23.62 11.20
CA LEU A 46 -45.56 -22.25 10.92
C LEU A 46 -44.32 -21.91 11.76
N PHE A 47 -44.23 -22.41 13.00
CA PHE A 47 -43.02 -22.29 13.83
C PHE A 47 -41.83 -23.03 13.20
N ARG A 48 -42.08 -24.21 12.62
CA ARG A 48 -41.06 -24.98 11.90
C ARG A 48 -40.60 -24.25 10.64
N ILE A 49 -41.51 -23.62 9.91
CA ILE A 49 -41.21 -22.82 8.71
C ILE A 49 -40.42 -21.55 9.06
N ILE A 50 -40.82 -20.82 10.10
CA ILE A 50 -40.11 -19.61 10.54
C ILE A 50 -38.72 -19.97 11.07
N PHE A 51 -38.61 -20.99 11.93
CA PHE A 51 -37.33 -21.39 12.51
C PHE A 51 -36.37 -21.94 11.45
N THR A 52 -36.85 -22.74 10.49
CA THR A 52 -36.03 -23.20 9.37
C THR A 52 -35.61 -22.06 8.45
N SER A 53 -36.48 -21.07 8.21
CA SER A 53 -36.16 -19.88 7.40
C SER A 53 -35.13 -18.98 8.08
N ILE A 54 -35.26 -18.75 9.39
CA ILE A 54 -34.30 -17.97 10.18
C ILE A 54 -32.96 -18.70 10.27
N ALA A 55 -32.96 -20.00 10.57
CA ALA A 55 -31.75 -20.80 10.61
C ALA A 55 -31.04 -20.79 9.24
N PHE A 56 -31.79 -20.89 8.15
CA PHE A 56 -31.26 -20.78 6.78
C PHE A 56 -30.62 -19.41 6.51
N LEU A 57 -31.27 -18.31 6.92
CA LEU A 57 -30.73 -16.95 6.82
C LEU A 57 -29.46 -16.77 7.65
N ILE A 58 -29.43 -17.26 8.89
CA ILE A 58 -28.26 -17.18 9.78
C ILE A 58 -27.08 -17.93 9.17
N VAL A 59 -27.31 -19.16 8.67
CA VAL A 59 -26.28 -19.96 8.00
C VAL A 59 -25.76 -19.23 6.75
N LYS A 60 -26.64 -18.62 5.94
CA LYS A 60 -26.27 -17.84 4.76
C LYS A 60 -25.43 -16.61 5.12
N MET A 61 -25.82 -15.86 6.15
CA MET A 61 -25.07 -14.69 6.63
C MET A 61 -23.70 -15.07 7.19
N LEU A 62 -23.63 -16.17 7.95
CA LEU A 62 -22.36 -16.67 8.48
C LEU A 62 -21.41 -17.08 7.36
N ARG A 63 -21.92 -17.74 6.31
CA ARG A 63 -21.14 -18.11 5.11
C ARG A 63 -20.62 -16.88 4.35
N LEU A 64 -21.43 -15.84 4.23
CA LEU A 64 -21.01 -14.60 3.58
C LEU A 64 -19.89 -13.89 4.36
N ILE A 65 -20.04 -13.81 5.69
CA ILE A 65 -19.04 -13.18 6.57
C ILE A 65 -17.71 -13.95 6.55
N THR A 66 -17.75 -15.29 6.61
CA THR A 66 -16.53 -16.11 6.53
C THR A 66 -15.82 -15.92 5.20
N LEU A 67 -16.57 -15.87 4.10
CA LEU A 67 -16.02 -15.63 2.77
C LEU A 67 -15.38 -14.23 2.65
N GLN A 68 -16.03 -13.18 3.17
CA GLN A 68 -15.50 -11.82 3.19
C GLN A 68 -14.23 -11.68 4.05
N TYR A 69 -14.25 -12.23 5.27
CA TYR A 69 -13.09 -12.22 6.16
C TYR A 69 -11.90 -12.92 5.53
N PHE A 70 -12.17 -14.07 4.90
CA PHE A 70 -11.14 -14.84 4.21
C PHE A 70 -10.56 -14.10 2.99
N PHE A 71 -11.39 -13.45 2.17
CA PHE A 71 -10.88 -12.63 1.06
C PHE A 71 -10.02 -11.47 1.56
N SER A 72 -10.39 -10.85 2.68
CA SER A 72 -9.59 -9.80 3.31
C SER A 72 -8.23 -10.34 3.77
N PHE A 73 -8.20 -11.52 4.39
CA PHE A 73 -6.98 -12.22 4.77
C PHE A 73 -6.09 -12.56 3.57
N LEU A 74 -6.66 -13.11 2.49
CA LEU A 74 -5.92 -13.40 1.28
C LEU A 74 -5.35 -12.12 0.64
N PHE A 75 -6.13 -11.05 0.57
CA PHE A 75 -5.67 -9.80 -0.02
C PHE A 75 -4.47 -9.23 0.75
N LYS A 76 -4.53 -9.32 2.09
CA LYS A 76 -3.43 -8.95 2.98
C LYS A 76 -2.20 -9.83 2.76
N GLN A 77 -2.35 -11.16 2.66
CA GLN A 77 -1.23 -12.06 2.38
C GLN A 77 -0.60 -11.80 1.01
N LEU A 78 -1.42 -11.51 -0.01
CA LEU A 78 -0.94 -11.14 -1.35
C LEU A 78 -0.19 -9.80 -1.36
N GLU A 79 -0.57 -8.87 -0.48
CA GLU A 79 0.08 -7.58 -0.30
C GLU A 79 1.40 -7.70 0.46
N GLU A 80 1.40 -8.42 1.59
CA GLU A 80 2.57 -8.62 2.45
C GLU A 80 3.66 -9.48 1.79
N ARG A 81 3.27 -10.59 1.13
CA ARG A 81 4.23 -11.48 0.45
C ARG A 81 4.64 -10.99 -0.93
N GLY A 82 4.43 -9.70 -1.20
CA GLY A 82 4.56 -9.00 -2.47
C GLY A 82 5.30 -9.81 -3.53
N PHE A 83 4.57 -10.16 -4.61
CA PHE A 83 4.95 -10.92 -5.80
C PHE A 83 6.36 -10.61 -6.37
N SER A 84 7.40 -10.92 -5.61
CA SER A 84 8.74 -10.39 -5.86
C SER A 84 9.62 -11.38 -6.58
N LYS A 85 9.23 -12.67 -6.66
CA LYS A 85 10.06 -13.69 -7.32
C LYS A 85 9.35 -14.72 -8.20
N VAL A 86 8.02 -14.94 -8.09
CA VAL A 86 7.35 -16.01 -8.87
C VAL A 86 6.20 -15.44 -9.70
N LYS A 87 6.06 -15.94 -10.94
CA LYS A 87 5.08 -15.52 -11.95
C LYS A 87 3.70 -15.28 -11.29
N PRO A 88 3.28 -14.01 -11.13
CA PRO A 88 2.11 -13.65 -10.32
C PRO A 88 0.82 -14.30 -10.83
N ILE A 89 0.76 -14.45 -12.15
CA ILE A 89 -0.38 -14.94 -12.89
C ILE A 89 -0.67 -16.40 -12.53
N THR A 90 0.35 -17.26 -12.44
CA THR A 90 0.13 -18.69 -12.20
C THR A 90 -0.22 -18.98 -10.75
N TYR A 91 0.39 -18.28 -9.78
CA TYR A 91 0.08 -18.50 -8.36
C TYR A 91 -1.26 -17.87 -7.94
N GLY A 92 -1.56 -16.66 -8.40
CA GLY A 92 -2.83 -16.00 -8.07
C GLY A 92 -4.04 -16.79 -8.62
N LEU A 93 -4.00 -17.18 -9.90
CA LEU A 93 -5.05 -17.99 -10.50
C LEU A 93 -5.12 -19.39 -9.89
N ALA A 94 -3.99 -20.05 -9.63
CA ALA A 94 -4.00 -21.38 -9.01
C ALA A 94 -4.59 -21.35 -7.60
N VAL A 95 -4.27 -20.35 -6.78
CA VAL A 95 -4.84 -20.20 -5.43
C VAL A 95 -6.35 -19.94 -5.50
N VAL A 96 -6.80 -19.09 -6.42
CA VAL A 96 -8.25 -18.83 -6.60
C VAL A 96 -8.97 -20.08 -7.07
N VAL A 97 -8.47 -20.78 -8.08
CA VAL A 97 -9.10 -21.99 -8.64
C VAL A 97 -9.13 -23.11 -7.60
N LEU A 98 -8.00 -23.37 -6.94
CA LEU A 98 -7.90 -24.41 -5.91
C LEU A 98 -8.80 -24.08 -4.71
N PHE A 99 -9.05 -22.80 -4.45
CA PHE A 99 -9.92 -22.35 -3.38
C PHE A 99 -11.42 -22.33 -3.75
N CYS A 100 -11.78 -21.98 -4.99
CA CYS A 100 -13.14 -22.18 -5.50
C CYS A 100 -13.52 -23.67 -5.41
N ILE A 101 -12.57 -24.56 -5.74
CA ILE A 101 -12.74 -26.01 -5.57
C ILE A 101 -12.87 -26.38 -4.08
N PHE A 102 -12.04 -25.84 -3.20
CA PHE A 102 -12.11 -26.09 -1.75
C PHE A 102 -13.43 -25.62 -1.12
N PHE A 103 -13.92 -24.44 -1.50
CA PHE A 103 -15.20 -23.90 -1.02
C PHE A 103 -16.39 -24.75 -1.49
N LEU A 104 -16.35 -25.24 -2.74
CA LEU A 104 -17.32 -26.19 -3.27
C LEU A 104 -17.31 -27.53 -2.52
N VAL A 105 -16.14 -28.00 -2.09
CA VAL A 105 -15.97 -29.27 -1.37
C VAL A 105 -16.43 -29.17 0.09
N ILE A 106 -16.12 -28.07 0.78
CA ILE A 106 -16.43 -27.91 2.21
C ILE A 106 -17.88 -27.51 2.48
N SER A 107 -18.51 -26.84 1.51
CA SER A 107 -19.89 -26.40 1.67
C SER A 107 -20.79 -26.98 0.59
N PRO A 108 -21.06 -28.31 0.65
CA PRO A 108 -21.90 -29.00 -0.33
C PRO A 108 -23.34 -28.46 -0.24
N GLY A 109 -23.66 -27.50 -1.11
CA GLY A 109 -24.95 -26.83 -1.22
C GLY A 109 -24.98 -25.94 -2.46
N LYS A 110 -26.17 -25.54 -2.92
CA LYS A 110 -26.30 -24.61 -4.06
C LYS A 110 -25.66 -23.26 -3.69
N LEU A 111 -24.71 -22.80 -4.50
CA LEU A 111 -24.17 -21.44 -4.39
C LEU A 111 -25.28 -20.42 -4.59
N PHE A 112 -25.39 -19.47 -3.67
CA PHE A 112 -26.35 -18.38 -3.82
C PHE A 112 -25.81 -17.30 -4.77
N ALA A 113 -26.72 -16.55 -5.41
CA ALA A 113 -26.36 -15.50 -6.35
C ALA A 113 -25.42 -14.44 -5.74
N GLU A 114 -25.57 -14.13 -4.43
CA GLU A 114 -24.73 -13.16 -3.74
C GLU A 114 -23.30 -13.69 -3.49
N GLU A 115 -23.15 -14.98 -3.19
CA GLU A 115 -21.83 -15.62 -3.04
C GLU A 115 -21.10 -15.63 -4.38
N ILE A 116 -21.81 -15.94 -5.47
CA ILE A 116 -21.28 -15.87 -6.84
C ILE A 116 -20.87 -14.44 -7.17
N ALA A 117 -21.70 -13.44 -6.85
CA ALA A 117 -21.37 -12.03 -7.07
C ALA A 117 -20.11 -11.61 -6.31
N LEU A 118 -19.94 -12.05 -5.06
CA LEU A 118 -18.74 -11.77 -4.25
C LEU A 118 -17.49 -12.42 -4.87
N MET A 119 -17.60 -13.66 -5.35
CA MET A 119 -16.51 -14.36 -6.05
C MET A 119 -16.13 -13.65 -7.35
N VAL A 120 -17.10 -13.19 -8.14
CA VAL A 120 -16.87 -12.44 -9.38
C VAL A 120 -16.19 -11.10 -9.08
N LEU A 121 -16.67 -10.35 -8.10
CA LEU A 121 -16.05 -9.08 -7.68
C LEU A 121 -14.59 -9.29 -7.24
N PHE A 122 -14.34 -10.35 -6.46
CA PHE A 122 -12.99 -10.71 -6.04
C PHE A 122 -12.09 -11.06 -7.23
N LEU A 123 -12.59 -11.82 -8.21
CA LEU A 123 -11.85 -12.14 -9.44
C LEU A 123 -11.50 -10.87 -10.23
N LEU A 124 -12.44 -9.93 -10.36
CA LEU A 124 -12.20 -8.65 -11.03
C LEU A 124 -11.12 -7.82 -10.31
N LEU A 125 -11.17 -7.74 -8.98
CA LEU A 125 -10.14 -7.05 -8.19
C LEU A 125 -8.76 -7.70 -8.33
N LEU A 126 -8.69 -9.03 -8.42
CA LEU A 126 -7.44 -9.73 -8.68
C LEU A 126 -6.88 -9.45 -10.07
N ILE A 127 -7.73 -9.46 -11.10
CA ILE A 127 -7.34 -9.12 -12.46
C ILE A 127 -6.77 -7.69 -12.50
N ASP A 128 -7.46 -6.73 -11.87
CA ASP A 128 -6.99 -5.35 -11.81
C ASP A 128 -5.63 -5.25 -11.09
N LYS A 129 -5.45 -5.91 -9.93
CA LYS A 129 -4.19 -5.91 -9.18
C LYS A 129 -3.05 -6.55 -9.98
N ILE A 130 -3.30 -7.65 -10.69
CA ILE A 130 -2.31 -8.28 -11.59
C ILE A 130 -1.96 -7.35 -12.74
N SER A 131 -2.95 -6.67 -13.33
CA SER A 131 -2.74 -5.69 -14.39
C SER A 131 -1.88 -4.52 -13.92
N ALA A 132 -2.12 -4.03 -12.70
CA ALA A 132 -1.37 -2.94 -12.08
C ALA A 132 0.09 -3.35 -11.87
N ILE A 133 0.36 -4.56 -11.34
CA ILE A 133 1.72 -5.09 -11.17
C ILE A 133 2.47 -5.16 -12.52
N LYS A 134 1.79 -5.64 -13.58
CA LYS A 134 2.38 -5.70 -14.92
C LYS A 134 2.72 -4.30 -15.44
N ARG A 135 1.82 -3.32 -15.27
CA ARG A 135 2.05 -1.91 -15.60
C ARG A 135 3.24 -1.35 -14.84
N THR A 136 3.31 -1.52 -13.52
CA THR A 136 4.42 -1.06 -12.68
C THR A 136 5.76 -1.63 -13.16
N LYS A 137 5.82 -2.92 -13.47
CA LYS A 137 7.04 -3.55 -13.98
C LYS A 137 7.48 -2.95 -15.32
N SER A 138 6.53 -2.67 -16.20
CA SER A 138 6.80 -2.02 -17.49
C SER A 138 7.41 -0.63 -17.29
N PHE A 139 6.76 0.22 -16.48
CA PHE A 139 7.25 1.56 -16.16
C PHE A 139 8.65 1.53 -15.52
N LEU A 140 8.89 0.63 -14.56
CA LEU A 140 10.20 0.49 -13.94
C LEU A 140 11.28 0.06 -14.94
N SER A 141 10.93 -0.82 -15.90
CA SER A 141 11.87 -1.21 -16.96
C SER A 141 12.23 -0.02 -17.85
N GLU A 142 11.26 0.83 -18.16
CA GLU A 142 11.44 2.07 -18.93
C GLU A 142 12.30 3.09 -18.17
N ALA A 143 12.04 3.30 -16.87
CA ALA A 143 12.87 4.16 -16.02
C ALA A 143 14.34 3.71 -16.02
N LYS A 144 14.59 2.39 -15.94
CA LYS A 144 15.95 1.85 -16.01
C LYS A 144 16.60 2.02 -17.39
N LEU A 145 15.83 2.04 -18.48
CA LEU A 145 16.36 2.38 -19.80
C LEU A 145 16.79 3.86 -19.85
N PHE A 146 15.98 4.77 -19.32
CA PHE A 146 16.36 6.18 -19.21
C PHE A 146 17.60 6.37 -18.31
N GLU A 147 17.70 5.68 -17.17
CA GLU A 147 18.91 5.74 -16.33
C GLU A 147 20.17 5.26 -17.07
N LYS A 148 20.05 4.25 -17.93
CA LYS A 148 21.16 3.75 -18.76
C LYS A 148 21.54 4.77 -19.85
N ALA A 149 20.55 5.34 -20.53
CA ALA A 149 20.78 6.37 -21.54
C ALA A 149 21.45 7.61 -20.94
N ALA A 150 20.99 8.06 -19.77
CA ALA A 150 21.62 9.14 -19.02
C ALA A 150 23.08 8.84 -18.68
N ARG A 151 23.39 7.63 -18.23
CA ARG A 151 24.78 7.24 -17.93
C ARG A 151 25.66 7.33 -19.17
N LYS A 152 25.18 6.84 -20.31
CA LYS A 152 25.90 6.91 -21.58
C LYS A 152 26.15 8.36 -22.00
N ALA A 153 25.13 9.22 -21.94
CA ALA A 153 25.26 10.65 -22.23
C ALA A 153 26.28 11.33 -21.29
N TYR A 154 26.27 10.96 -20.02
CA TYR A 154 27.20 11.49 -19.02
C TYR A 154 28.66 11.12 -19.31
N GLU A 155 28.90 9.87 -19.70
CA GLU A 155 30.22 9.39 -20.13
C GLU A 155 30.73 10.12 -21.38
N GLN A 156 29.81 10.63 -22.22
CA GLN A 156 30.10 11.43 -23.40
C GLN A 156 30.20 12.94 -23.11
N GLY A 157 30.07 13.36 -21.85
CA GLY A 157 30.10 14.78 -21.46
C GLY A 157 28.84 15.57 -21.81
N GLN A 158 27.77 14.91 -22.26
CA GLN A 158 26.51 15.54 -22.66
C GLN A 158 25.64 15.80 -21.43
N LEU A 159 25.95 16.84 -20.66
CA LEU A 159 25.28 17.12 -19.37
C LEU A 159 23.78 17.41 -19.53
N TYR A 160 23.38 18.14 -20.57
CA TYR A 160 21.97 18.42 -20.87
C TYR A 160 21.17 17.14 -21.13
N ASP A 161 21.65 16.28 -22.03
CA ASP A 161 20.98 15.01 -22.36
C ASP A 161 20.94 14.07 -21.15
N THR A 162 22.00 14.09 -20.33
CA THR A 162 22.03 13.35 -19.07
C THR A 162 20.90 13.77 -18.15
N LEU A 163 20.70 15.08 -17.93
CA LEU A 163 19.63 15.59 -17.09
C LEU A 163 18.25 15.32 -17.69
N SER A 164 18.11 15.43 -19.01
CA SER A 164 16.88 15.10 -19.73
C SER A 164 16.47 13.64 -19.49
N HIS A 165 17.40 12.70 -19.64
CA HIS A 165 17.13 11.28 -19.41
C HIS A 165 16.87 10.97 -17.93
N TYR A 166 17.66 11.50 -16.99
CA TYR A 166 17.36 11.32 -15.57
C TYR A 166 16.02 11.96 -15.15
N GLY A 167 15.63 13.07 -15.77
CA GLY A 167 14.31 13.69 -15.60
C GLY A 167 13.18 12.73 -15.96
N LYS A 168 13.24 12.12 -17.14
CA LYS A 168 12.25 11.11 -17.58
C LYS A 168 12.18 9.92 -16.64
N ALA A 169 13.32 9.42 -16.15
CA ALA A 169 13.35 8.35 -15.14
C ALA A 169 12.68 8.80 -13.83
N LEU A 170 12.95 10.04 -13.39
CA LEU A 170 12.39 10.58 -12.14
C LEU A 170 10.88 10.77 -12.24
N ASP A 171 10.36 11.21 -13.39
CA ASP A 171 8.92 11.35 -13.62
C ASP A 171 8.20 10.01 -13.47
N ILE A 172 8.79 8.92 -13.97
CA ILE A 172 8.27 7.57 -13.74
C ILE A 172 8.29 7.22 -12.26
N TYR A 173 9.42 7.44 -11.56
CA TYR A 173 9.49 7.15 -10.13
C TYR A 173 8.50 8.00 -9.30
N LYS A 174 8.04 9.15 -9.79
CA LYS A 174 7.04 10.02 -9.15
C LYS A 174 5.60 9.62 -9.45
N MET A 175 5.34 8.74 -10.41
CA MET A 175 3.98 8.29 -10.70
C MET A 175 3.35 7.68 -9.43
N PRO A 176 2.07 8.00 -9.10
CA PRO A 176 1.45 7.57 -7.83
C PRO A 176 1.59 6.07 -7.53
N LEU A 177 1.42 5.24 -8.56
CA LEU A 177 1.53 3.78 -8.49
C LEU A 177 2.91 3.29 -8.02
N ILE A 178 3.97 4.05 -8.32
CA ILE A 178 5.36 3.74 -7.92
C ILE A 178 5.72 4.51 -6.64
N ALA A 179 5.26 5.76 -6.52
CA ALA A 179 5.56 6.67 -5.43
C ALA A 179 5.14 6.16 -4.05
N GLN A 180 4.02 5.44 -3.99
CA GLN A 180 3.50 4.84 -2.76
C GLN A 180 4.29 3.61 -2.31
N ASN A 181 5.07 3.01 -3.19
CA ASN A 181 5.85 1.82 -2.87
C ASN A 181 7.25 2.21 -2.37
N THR A 182 7.42 2.08 -1.05
CA THR A 182 8.65 2.42 -0.31
C THR A 182 9.90 1.68 -0.80
N ARG A 183 9.74 0.51 -1.44
CA ARG A 183 10.86 -0.25 -2.02
C ARG A 183 11.71 0.57 -3.00
N TRP A 184 11.11 1.53 -3.69
CA TRP A 184 11.78 2.32 -4.72
C TRP A 184 12.31 3.66 -4.21
N ASP A 185 12.16 3.96 -2.91
CA ASP A 185 12.66 5.20 -2.34
C ASP A 185 14.19 5.31 -2.45
N VAL A 186 14.93 4.22 -2.23
CA VAL A 186 16.39 4.20 -2.39
C VAL A 186 16.82 4.44 -3.84
N ASP A 187 16.14 3.83 -4.81
CA ASP A 187 16.41 4.08 -6.23
C ASP A 187 16.14 5.55 -6.60
N ARG A 188 15.04 6.14 -6.08
CA ARG A 188 14.70 7.56 -6.30
C ARG A 188 15.73 8.49 -5.67
N ALA A 189 16.19 8.22 -4.45
CA ALA A 189 17.22 9.00 -3.79
C ALA A 189 18.54 8.98 -4.57
N LYS A 190 18.98 7.79 -5.01
CA LYS A 190 20.19 7.64 -5.84
C LYS A 190 20.06 8.35 -7.19
N LEU A 191 18.87 8.37 -7.80
CA LEU A 191 18.64 9.11 -9.03
C LEU A 191 18.79 10.62 -8.81
N LEU A 192 18.23 11.15 -7.72
CA LEU A 192 18.37 12.56 -7.34
C LEU A 192 19.84 12.94 -7.07
N GLU A 193 20.60 12.08 -6.40
CA GLU A 193 22.05 12.27 -6.22
C GLU A 193 22.79 12.35 -7.56
N LYS A 194 22.51 11.42 -8.49
CA LYS A 194 23.12 11.47 -9.83
C LYS A 194 22.78 12.77 -10.56
N MET A 195 21.53 13.25 -10.46
CA MET A 195 21.14 14.53 -11.05
C MET A 195 21.89 15.69 -10.39
N ALA A 196 22.09 15.68 -9.07
CA ALA A 196 22.84 16.69 -8.36
C ALA A 196 24.31 16.76 -8.84
N ILE A 197 24.96 15.61 -9.03
CA ILE A 197 26.33 15.54 -9.56
C ILE A 197 26.44 16.19 -10.93
N VAL A 198 25.46 15.93 -11.81
CA VAL A 198 25.45 16.50 -13.16
C VAL A 198 25.21 18.01 -13.11
N LEU A 199 24.28 18.48 -12.26
CA LEU A 199 24.03 19.91 -12.05
C LEU A 199 25.23 20.63 -11.45
N TYR A 200 25.97 19.99 -10.54
CA TYR A 200 27.20 20.52 -9.98
C TYR A 200 28.27 20.72 -11.06
N LYS A 201 28.44 19.73 -11.95
CA LYS A 201 29.35 19.82 -13.09
C LYS A 201 28.96 20.90 -14.11
N ASP A 202 27.68 21.20 -14.19
CA ASP A 202 27.11 22.27 -15.01
C ASP A 202 27.08 23.63 -14.27
N GLU A 203 27.75 23.72 -13.10
CA GLU A 203 27.83 24.91 -12.24
C GLU A 203 26.46 25.42 -11.71
N GLN A 204 25.41 24.62 -11.80
CA GLN A 204 24.07 24.93 -11.32
C GLN A 204 23.92 24.56 -9.83
N LEU A 205 24.72 25.18 -8.97
CA LEU A 205 24.87 24.84 -7.54
C LEU A 205 23.53 24.83 -6.77
N ASP A 206 22.68 25.84 -6.95
CA ASP A 206 21.36 25.90 -6.28
C ASP A 206 20.46 24.72 -6.66
N LYS A 207 20.46 24.34 -7.94
CA LYS A 207 19.66 23.21 -8.42
C LYS A 207 20.25 21.89 -7.93
N ALA A 208 21.58 21.76 -7.91
CA ALA A 208 22.26 20.60 -7.36
C ALA A 208 21.90 20.42 -5.87
N LEU A 209 21.98 21.49 -5.08
CA LEU A 209 21.59 21.49 -3.67
C LEU A 209 20.12 21.10 -3.47
N THR A 210 19.23 21.62 -4.33
CA THR A 210 17.80 21.25 -4.31
C THR A 210 17.61 19.74 -4.50
N ARG A 211 18.35 19.10 -5.42
CA ARG A 211 18.26 17.64 -5.62
C ARG A 211 18.83 16.85 -4.44
N LEU A 212 19.92 17.31 -3.83
CA LEU A 212 20.47 16.69 -2.62
C LEU A 212 19.50 16.79 -1.44
N HIS A 213 18.81 17.92 -1.27
CA HIS A 213 17.76 18.07 -0.24
C HIS A 213 16.63 17.06 -0.44
N GLN A 214 16.14 16.92 -1.68
CA GLN A 214 15.13 15.91 -2.01
C GLN A 214 15.60 14.48 -1.70
N ALA A 215 16.88 14.16 -1.96
CA ALA A 215 17.45 12.85 -1.59
C ALA A 215 17.53 12.64 -0.07
N LEU A 216 17.94 13.67 0.68
CA LEU A 216 17.99 13.64 2.15
C LEU A 216 16.60 13.45 2.78
N ASP A 217 15.57 14.09 2.23
CA ASP A 217 14.19 13.92 2.71
C ASP A 217 13.71 12.48 2.54
N ILE A 218 14.17 11.78 1.49
CA ILE A 218 13.91 10.36 1.32
C ILE A 218 14.67 9.53 2.36
N TYR A 219 15.98 9.76 2.53
CA TYR A 219 16.81 9.02 3.49
C TYR A 219 16.38 9.18 4.96
N LYS A 220 15.64 10.25 5.30
CA LYS A 220 15.05 10.45 6.63
C LYS A 220 13.80 9.62 6.91
N LYS A 221 13.19 8.97 5.90
CA LYS A 221 11.95 8.21 6.10
C LYS A 221 12.18 7.04 7.06
N GLN A 222 11.24 6.84 7.99
CA GLN A 222 11.37 5.87 9.09
C GLN A 222 11.58 4.42 8.64
N HIS A 223 10.98 3.99 7.52
CA HIS A 223 11.16 2.63 7.03
C HIS A 223 12.60 2.35 6.57
N LEU A 224 13.34 3.40 6.19
CA LEU A 224 14.75 3.33 5.82
C LEU A 224 15.68 3.45 7.02
N ALA A 225 15.23 4.04 8.14
CA ALA A 225 16.04 4.19 9.35
C ALA A 225 16.43 2.84 10.01
N LYS A 226 15.73 1.76 9.67
CA LYS A 226 16.00 0.40 10.15
C LYS A 226 17.00 -0.37 9.28
N GLU A 227 17.35 0.16 8.11
CA GLU A 227 18.18 -0.55 7.14
C GLU A 227 19.68 -0.21 7.29
N GLU A 228 20.47 -1.28 7.43
CA GLU A 228 21.87 -1.54 7.05
C GLU A 228 22.91 -0.38 7.02
N HIS A 229 24.16 -0.73 7.34
CA HIS A 229 25.34 0.14 7.23
C HIS A 229 25.49 0.84 5.86
N THR A 230 25.02 0.21 4.78
CA THR A 230 25.08 0.73 3.40
C THR A 230 24.22 2.00 3.22
N LEU A 231 23.04 2.06 3.83
CA LEU A 231 22.15 3.20 3.71
C LEU A 231 22.66 4.39 4.53
N LYS A 232 23.13 4.13 5.76
CA LYS A 232 23.81 5.13 6.60
C LYS A 232 24.98 5.78 5.86
N LYS A 233 25.78 4.98 5.14
CA LYS A 233 26.89 5.48 4.32
C LYS A 233 26.40 6.41 3.19
N ASN A 234 25.31 6.06 2.49
CA ASN A 234 24.75 6.91 1.45
C ASN A 234 24.23 8.24 2.04
N HIS A 235 23.49 8.18 3.15
CA HIS A 235 22.98 9.38 3.82
C HIS A 235 24.13 10.33 4.21
N VAL A 236 25.20 9.80 4.82
CA VAL A 236 26.40 10.59 5.17
C VAL A 236 27.07 11.19 3.94
N ARG A 237 27.16 10.44 2.82
CA ARG A 237 27.72 10.96 1.57
C ARG A 237 26.92 12.16 1.07
N VAL A 238 25.59 12.04 0.97
CA VAL A 238 24.72 13.12 0.49
C VAL A 238 24.80 14.35 1.41
N LEU A 239 24.86 14.16 2.73
CA LEU A 239 25.07 15.25 3.68
C LEU A 239 26.39 15.98 3.40
N ARG A 240 27.47 15.24 3.14
CA ARG A 240 28.79 15.80 2.86
C ARG A 240 28.79 16.59 1.54
N GLU A 241 28.23 16.01 0.48
CA GLU A 241 28.09 16.69 -0.82
C GLU A 241 27.27 17.98 -0.67
N SER A 242 26.16 17.94 0.08
CA SER A 242 25.35 19.14 0.34
C SER A 242 26.12 20.20 1.13
N ALA A 243 26.94 19.79 2.12
CA ALA A 243 27.75 20.70 2.90
C ALA A 243 28.82 21.40 2.05
N THR A 244 29.43 20.67 1.11
CA THR A 244 30.39 21.24 0.15
C THR A 244 29.72 22.32 -0.71
N ILE A 245 28.57 22.01 -1.32
CA ILE A 245 27.85 22.98 -2.16
C ILE A 245 27.40 24.20 -1.35
N LEU A 246 26.91 23.99 -0.12
CA LEU A 246 26.54 25.09 0.79
C LEU A 246 27.72 26.02 1.08
N ARG A 247 28.94 25.49 1.23
CA ARG A 247 30.14 26.33 1.40
C ARG A 247 30.46 27.14 0.15
N GLU A 248 30.38 26.53 -1.02
CA GLU A 248 30.60 27.21 -2.30
C GLU A 248 29.58 28.33 -2.53
N LEU A 249 28.34 28.14 -2.09
CA LEU A 249 27.28 29.16 -2.08
C LEU A 249 27.43 30.20 -0.94
N GLY A 250 28.46 30.12 -0.10
CA GLY A 250 28.67 31.04 1.04
C GLY A 250 27.74 30.78 2.25
N GLN A 251 26.90 29.76 2.21
CA GLN A 251 25.96 29.37 3.28
C GLN A 251 26.68 28.55 4.37
N ARG A 252 27.65 29.18 5.04
CA ARG A 252 28.53 28.52 6.03
C ARG A 252 27.75 27.94 7.22
N ASN A 253 26.73 28.63 7.73
CA ASN A 253 25.95 28.15 8.87
C ASN A 253 25.18 26.86 8.55
N GLU A 254 24.60 26.78 7.36
CA GLU A 254 23.89 25.59 6.87
C GLU A 254 24.86 24.44 6.61
N ALA A 255 26.05 24.73 6.06
CA ALA A 255 27.10 23.74 5.89
C ALA A 255 27.56 23.16 7.24
N LEU A 256 27.70 24.00 8.28
CA LEU A 256 28.05 23.56 9.63
C LEU A 256 27.01 22.58 10.19
N LYS A 257 25.71 22.92 10.09
CA LYS A 257 24.61 22.02 10.50
C LYS A 257 24.69 20.65 9.81
N ARG A 258 25.11 20.60 8.53
CA ARG A 258 25.32 19.33 7.81
C ARG A 258 26.49 18.53 8.39
N TYR A 259 27.62 19.17 8.67
CA TYR A 259 28.78 18.49 9.26
C TYR A 259 28.51 17.99 10.68
N GLU A 260 27.81 18.77 11.50
CA GLU A 260 27.37 18.36 12.84
C GLU A 260 26.48 17.12 12.78
N LEU A 261 25.52 17.09 11.84
CA LEU A 261 24.67 15.91 11.64
C LEU A 261 25.49 14.70 11.17
N ILE A 262 26.49 14.89 10.32
CA ILE A 262 27.40 13.79 9.94
C ILE A 262 28.13 13.27 11.19
N SER A 263 28.65 14.15 12.03
CA SER A 263 29.33 13.75 13.27
C SER A 263 28.44 12.98 14.24
N GLN A 264 27.19 13.41 14.39
CA GLN A 264 26.18 12.68 15.18
C GLN A 264 25.93 11.28 14.60
N LEU A 265 25.82 11.17 13.28
CA LEU A 265 25.58 9.89 12.62
C LEU A 265 26.80 8.97 12.71
N THR A 266 28.02 9.46 12.49
CA THR A 266 29.23 8.62 12.43
C THR A 266 29.91 8.41 13.78
N GLY A 267 29.63 9.26 14.77
CA GLY A 267 30.37 9.31 16.02
C GLY A 267 31.77 9.92 15.88
N THR A 268 32.09 10.53 14.74
CA THR A 268 33.42 11.08 14.43
C THR A 268 33.34 12.54 13.99
N PRO A 269 34.28 13.41 14.40
CA PRO A 269 34.32 14.80 13.93
C PRO A 269 34.40 14.87 12.40
N ALA A 270 33.46 15.58 11.79
CA ALA A 270 33.31 15.68 10.33
C ALA A 270 33.49 17.11 9.81
N ILE A 271 33.65 18.09 10.71
CA ILE A 271 33.92 19.49 10.36
C ILE A 271 35.33 19.59 9.76
N PRO A 272 35.50 20.16 8.55
CA PRO A 272 36.81 20.32 7.93
C PRO A 272 37.77 21.18 8.76
N LYS A 273 39.07 20.85 8.73
CA LYS A 273 40.10 21.74 9.30
C LYS A 273 40.10 23.06 8.55
N GLY A 274 40.14 24.18 9.27
CA GLY A 274 40.06 25.52 8.68
C GLY A 274 38.66 25.95 8.24
N PHE A 275 37.59 25.25 8.66
CA PHE A 275 36.21 25.66 8.35
C PHE A 275 35.89 27.08 8.83
N PHE A 276 36.52 27.52 9.92
CA PHE A 276 36.37 28.86 10.50
C PHE A 276 37.50 29.83 10.12
N ALA A 277 38.41 29.45 9.22
CA ALA A 277 39.42 30.36 8.70
C ALA A 277 38.78 31.32 7.69
N TRP A 278 39.11 32.61 7.82
CA TRP A 278 38.49 33.73 7.12
C TRP A 278 38.79 33.73 5.63
#